data_AF-A0ABD5LWU7-F1
#
_entry.id   AF-A0ABD5LWU7-F1
#
_cell.length_a   1.000
_cell.length_b   1.000
_cell.length_c   1.000
_cell.angle_alpha   90.00
_cell.angle_beta   90.00
_cell.angle_gamma   90.00
#
_symmetry.space_group_name_H-M   'P 1'
#
loop_
_entity.id
_entity.type
_entity.pdbx_description
1 polymer ?
#
loop_
_entity_poly.entity_id
_entity_poly.type
_entity_poly.pdbx_seq_one_letter_code
_entity_poly.pdbx_strand_id
1 'polypeptide(L)' 'MFTDLIAAIEECRFRALTERTGNKPKRYLSIVQKKHGFMEVVETGWARRANLPIMYSVGCDRYHTVLPEAR' A
#
# COMPACT_ATOMS: atom_id res chain seq x y z
N MET A 1 6.77 -8.64 5.35
CA MET A 1 7.06 -8.66 3.90
C MET A 1 6.12 -9.64 3.24
N PHE A 2 5.64 -9.32 2.05
CA PHE A 2 4.69 -10.10 1.27
C PHE A 2 5.38 -10.65 0.03
N THR A 3 4.98 -11.84 -0.41
CA THR A 3 5.36 -12.44 -1.71
C THR A 3 4.19 -12.49 -2.68
N ASP A 4 2.97 -12.42 -2.16
CA ASP A 4 1.73 -12.31 -2.91
C ASP A 4 1.25 -10.85 -2.93
N LEU A 5 0.96 -10.35 -4.13
CA LEU A 5 0.50 -8.98 -4.36
C LEU A 5 -0.90 -8.76 -3.80
N ILE A 6 -1.79 -9.76 -3.87
CA ILE A 6 -3.17 -9.63 -3.38
C ILE A 6 -3.17 -9.45 -1.88
N ALA A 7 -2.44 -10.31 -1.15
CA ALA A 7 -2.27 -10.19 0.29
C ALA A 7 -1.63 -8.84 0.70
N ALA A 8 -0.66 -8.35 -0.07
CA ALA A 8 -0.06 -7.04 0.18
C ALA A 8 -1.05 -5.88 -0.01
N ILE A 9 -1.96 -5.97 -0.99
CA ILE A 9 -3.02 -4.98 -1.25
C ILE A 9 -4.05 -4.98 -0.14
N GLU A 10 -4.51 -6.15 0.29
CA GLU A 10 -5.46 -6.29 1.38
C GLU A 10 -4.89 -5.73 2.69
N GLU A 11 -3.65 -6.07 3.04
CA GLU A 11 -2.97 -5.52 4.20
C GLU A 11 -2.84 -4.00 4.10
N CYS A 12 -2.43 -3.48 2.93
CA CYS A 12 -2.26 -2.05 2.71
C CYS A 12 -3.57 -1.28 2.91
N ARG A 13 -4.70 -1.84 2.42
CA ARG A 13 -6.04 -1.29 2.64
C ARG A 13 -6.46 -1.38 4.11
N PHE A 14 -6.26 -2.54 4.74
CA PHE A 14 -6.59 -2.74 6.15
C PHE A 14 -5.85 -1.75 7.05
N ARG A 15 -4.53 -1.59 6.87
CA ARG A 15 -3.74 -0.61 7.62
C ARG A 15 -4.15 0.83 7.33
N ALA A 16 -4.44 1.17 6.07
CA ALA A 16 -4.90 2.51 5.73
C ALA A 16 -6.26 2.88 6.35
N LEU A 17 -7.08 1.88 6.70
CA LEU A 17 -8.37 2.06 7.39
C LEU A 17 -8.24 2.03 8.92
N THR A 18 -7.39 1.15 9.45
CA THR A 18 -7.25 0.90 10.90
C THR A 18 -6.21 1.76 11.58
N GLU A 19 -5.13 2.12 10.87
CA GLU A 19 -4.14 3.09 11.34
C GLU A 19 -4.73 4.51 11.22
N ARG A 20 -5.70 4.81 12.10
CA ARG A 20 -6.15 6.18 12.31
C ARG A 20 -4.99 7.00 12.83
N THR A 21 -4.56 8.00 12.07
CA THR A 21 -3.54 8.94 12.53
C THR A 21 -4.03 9.90 13.61
N GLY A 22 -5.07 9.62 14.41
CA GLY A 22 -5.56 10.58 15.43
C GLY A 22 -5.74 12.00 14.87
N ASN A 23 -5.07 13.00 15.46
CA ASN A 23 -5.02 14.41 14.99
C ASN A 23 -4.01 14.70 13.85
N LYS A 24 -3.29 13.69 13.37
CA LYS A 24 -2.33 13.82 12.26
C LYS A 24 -3.05 13.59 10.93
N PRO A 25 -2.58 14.20 9.84
CA PRO A 25 -3.16 13.97 8.52
C PRO A 25 -3.16 12.47 8.15
N LYS A 26 -4.16 12.05 7.38
CA LYS A 26 -4.28 10.68 6.89
C LYS A 26 -3.00 10.28 6.16
N ARG A 27 -2.27 9.30 6.70
CA ARG A 27 -1.06 8.77 6.06
C ARG A 27 -1.48 7.87 4.91
N TYR A 28 -1.09 8.24 3.69
CA TYR A 28 -1.31 7.37 2.54
C TYR A 28 -0.26 6.25 2.56
N LEU A 29 -0.72 5.01 2.53
CA LEU A 29 0.16 3.85 2.43
C LEU A 29 0.28 3.38 0.97
N SER A 30 1.45 2.83 0.67
CA SER A 30 1.81 2.27 -0.62
C SER A 30 2.50 0.92 -0.44
N ILE A 31 2.35 0.05 -1.43
CA ILE A 31 3.15 -1.15 -1.57
C ILE A 31 4.34 -0.81 -2.45
N VAL A 32 5.53 -1.17 -1.99
CA VAL A 32 6.76 -1.06 -2.77
C VAL A 32 7.33 -2.44 -3.06
N GLN A 33 7.92 -2.59 -4.24
CA GLN A 33 8.70 -3.77 -4.58
C GLN A 33 10.13 -3.62 -4.03
N LYS A 34 10.59 -4.62 -3.30
CA LYS A 34 11.99 -4.76 -2.89
C LYS A 34 12.70 -5.74 -3.83
N LYS A 35 14.01 -5.87 -3.65
CA LYS A 35 14.84 -6.84 -4.37
C LYS A 35 14.24 -8.26 -4.23
N HIS A 36 14.42 -9.08 -5.26
CA HIS A 36 13.92 -10.48 -5.30
C HIS A 36 12.39 -10.63 -5.26
N GLY A 37 11.64 -9.59 -5.62
CA GLY A 37 10.18 -9.68 -5.77
C GLY A 37 9.40 -9.59 -4.45
N PHE A 38 10.08 -9.38 -3.31
CA PHE A 38 9.41 -9.11 -2.05
C PHE A 38 8.67 -7.78 -2.08
N MET A 39 7.56 -7.71 -1.37
CA MET A 39 6.71 -6.52 -1.28
C MET A 39 6.58 -6.06 0.17
N GLU A 40 6.47 -4.75 0.36
CA GLU A 40 6.31 -4.15 1.68
C GLU A 40 5.34 -2.97 1.64
N VAL A 41 4.51 -2.85 2.67
CA VAL A 41 3.63 -1.70 2.88
C VAL A 41 4.40 -0.61 3.63
N VAL A 42 4.50 0.56 3.03
CA VAL A 42 5.23 1.72 3.54
C VAL A 42 4.44 3.00 3.35
N GLU A 43 4.81 4.07 4.06
CA GLU A 43 4.20 5.38 3.85
C GLU A 43 4.58 5.94 2.46
N THR A 44 3.58 6.41 1.71
CA THR A 44 3.73 6.91 0.33
C THR A 44 4.76 8.04 0.26
N GLY A 45 4.74 8.95 1.23
CA GLY A 45 5.69 10.07 1.30
C GLY A 45 7.13 9.63 1.56
N TRP A 46 7.34 8.51 2.25
CA TRP A 46 8.67 7.92 2.41
C TRP A 46 9.10 7.19 1.14
N ALA A 47 8.23 6.38 0.54
CA ALA A 47 8.51 5.67 -0.71
C ALA A 47 8.91 6.63 -1.85
N ARG A 48 8.21 7.77 -1.99
CA ARG A 48 8.54 8.80 -2.97
C ARG A 48 9.88 9.46 -2.70
N ARG A 49 10.17 9.85 -1.44
CA ARG A 49 11.46 10.46 -1.07
C ARG A 49 12.64 9.50 -1.29
N ALA A 50 12.43 8.21 -1.04
CA ALA A 50 13.42 7.17 -1.25
C ALA A 50 13.47 6.66 -2.70
N ASN A 51 12.68 7.23 -3.61
CA ASN A 51 12.54 6.83 -5.02
C ASN A 51 12.34 5.31 -5.20
N LEU A 52 11.50 4.72 -4.35
CA LEU A 52 11.21 3.29 -4.39
C LEU A 52 10.18 2.96 -5.48
N PRO A 53 10.27 1.78 -6.10
CA PRO A 53 9.28 1.33 -7.08
C PRO A 53 7.97 1.01 -6.37
N ILE A 54 7.01 1.93 -6.49
CA ILE A 54 5.66 1.79 -5.94
C ILE A 54 4.83 0.92 -6.88
N MET A 55 4.27 -0.15 -6.34
CA MET A 55 3.38 -1.06 -7.07
C MET A 55 1.90 -0.69 -6.89
N TYR A 56 1.54 -0.09 -5.75
CA TYR A 56 0.17 0.30 -5.41
C TYR A 56 0.19 1.40 -4.34
N SER A 57 -0.77 2.32 -4.36
CA SER A 57 -0.95 3.36 -3.36
C SER A 57 -2.41 3.61 -3.03
N VAL A 58 -2.80 3.50 -1.76
CA VAL A 58 -4.19 3.77 -1.35
C VAL A 58 -4.60 5.23 -1.59
N GLY A 59 -3.62 6.15 -1.62
CA GLY A 59 -3.88 7.58 -1.83
C GLY A 59 -4.07 7.99 -3.28
N CYS A 60 -3.31 7.37 -4.18
CA CYS A 60 -3.31 7.68 -5.61
C CYS A 60 -4.20 6.72 -6.41
N ASP A 61 -4.34 5.48 -5.95
CA ASP A 61 -5.05 4.39 -6.62
C ASP A 61 -6.42 4.13 -5.98
N ARG A 62 -7.10 5.20 -5.52
CA ARG A 62 -8.44 5.12 -4.90
C ARG A 62 -9.47 4.39 -5.78
N TYR A 63 -9.21 4.30 -7.08
CA TYR A 63 -10.11 3.75 -8.09
C TYR A 63 -9.55 2.55 -8.85
N HIS A 64 -8.43 1.95 -8.42
CA HIS A 64 -7.97 0.71 -9.06
C HIS A 64 -8.97 -0.41 -8.77
N THR A 65 -9.82 -0.65 -9.77
CA THR A 65 -10.72 -1.78 -9.96
C THR A 65 -9.90 -3.05 -10.13
N VAL A 66 -9.39 -3.59 -9.02
CA VAL A 66 -8.98 -5.00 -8.99
C VAL A 66 -10.20 -5.79 -8.53
N LEU A 67 -10.90 -6.26 -9.55
CA LEU A 67 -11.96 -7.25 -9.75
C LEU A 67 -12.81 -7.78 -8.56
N PRO A 68 -14.14 -7.91 -8.78
CA PRO A 68 -15.09 -8.48 -7.84
C PRO A 68 -15.00 -10.02 -7.83
N GLU A 69 -14.04 -10.60 -7.12
CA GLU A 69 -14.06 -12.04 -6.80
C GLU A 69 -13.69 -12.34 -5.33
N ALA A 70 -13.89 -11.38 -4.43
CA ALA A 70 -14.09 -11.69 -3.02
C ALA A 70 -15.59 -12.00 -2.83
N ARG A 71 -15.87 -13.29 -2.96
CA ARG A 71 -17.13 -14.04 -2.81
C ARG A 71 -18.24 -13.42 -1.95
#